data_AF-A0A1V6H4N2-F1
#
_entry.id   AF-A0A1V6H4N2-F1
#
_cell.length_a   1.000
_cell.length_b   1.000
_cell.length_c   1.000
_cell.angle_alpha   90.00
_cell.angle_beta   90.00
_cell.angle_gamma   90.00
#
_symmetry.space_group_name_H-M   'P 1'
#
loop_
_entity.id
_entity.type
_entity.pdbx_description
1 polymer ?
#
loop_
_entity_poly.entity_id
_entity_poly.type
_entity_poly.pdbx_seq_one_letter_code
_entity_poly.pdbx_strand_id
1 'polypeptide(L)'
;MNRTTRRMVVGAVAWGIVAAVIADDLPRVLIIGDSISVGYTPFVKSALSNRMEVVHAPGNSAATVTGLKRLEHWLGNTPWQVIHFNFGLHDMKTIDPATAESDMAKLVPVEKGRPWVPLDQYEANLRRLVQQLKKSGAALVWCTTTPVPEGAVGRTPGGEVAYNAAALRVMQAENVAVNDLWSFVGPPDKRLAMGGRPKDVHYTEAGSRSLAGEVVKAVEAALKRGWLELFDGRSLAGWRPYGKPSGTPVGEGWQVEGGVLHKRPGIKGGDIITERIFSDFELEWEWRLAKDANNGIKYCVTEKRPEAPGYEYQMLDDPSSRFKNVPVKSLTASFYEVLAPAADKPLKPAGEWNLSRVVVRGERVEHWLNGRNVLEYTFGSEAVRAGVANSKFKKFPDFGSKIVGHIMLTDHQDEVWYRRISLRELDVK
;
A
#
# COMPACT_ATOMS: atom_id res chain seq x y z
N MET A 1 -70.86 11.72 5.49
CA MET A 1 -69.94 11.59 6.65
C MET A 1 -69.08 10.35 6.42
N ASN A 2 -67.75 10.52 6.37
CA ASN A 2 -66.66 9.53 6.46
C ASN A 2 -66.69 8.27 5.54
N ARG A 3 -65.61 7.80 4.92
CA ARG A 3 -64.23 8.26 4.68
C ARG A 3 -63.68 7.33 3.58
N THR A 4 -63.26 7.91 2.48
CA THR A 4 -62.10 7.60 1.62
C THR A 4 -61.52 6.16 1.63
N THR A 5 -61.49 5.49 0.46
CA THR A 5 -60.48 4.45 0.17
C THR A 5 -60.17 4.36 -1.34
N ARG A 6 -58.87 4.44 -1.65
CA ARG A 6 -58.11 4.03 -2.86
C ARG A 6 -58.31 4.79 -4.19
N ARG A 7 -57.42 5.76 -4.42
CA ARG A 7 -56.89 6.11 -5.75
C ARG A 7 -55.64 5.27 -6.02
N MET A 8 -55.57 4.66 -7.20
CA MET A 8 -54.37 4.04 -7.78
C MET A 8 -53.30 5.11 -8.04
N VAL A 9 -52.08 4.83 -7.59
CA VAL A 9 -50.87 5.62 -7.87
C VAL A 9 -50.26 5.15 -9.18
N VAL A 10 -50.00 6.09 -10.08
CA VAL A 10 -49.25 5.92 -11.32
C VAL A 10 -47.76 6.10 -11.03
N GLY A 11 -46.94 5.15 -11.50
CA GLY A 11 -45.54 5.33 -11.93
C GLY A 11 -44.52 5.79 -10.88
N ALA A 12 -43.96 4.85 -10.13
CA ALA A 12 -42.72 5.08 -9.40
C ALA A 12 -41.51 5.03 -10.36
N VAL A 13 -40.81 6.15 -10.47
CA VAL A 13 -39.48 6.23 -11.10
C VAL A 13 -38.50 5.49 -10.17
N ALA A 14 -38.04 4.33 -10.60
CA ALA A 14 -37.00 3.59 -9.90
C ALA A 14 -35.64 4.28 -10.14
N TRP A 15 -35.24 5.15 -9.22
CA TRP A 15 -33.83 5.48 -9.03
C TRP A 15 -33.14 4.25 -8.45
N GLY A 16 -32.60 3.43 -9.35
CA GLY A 16 -31.79 2.26 -9.03
C GLY A 16 -30.52 2.70 -8.31
N ILE A 17 -30.48 2.38 -7.03
CA ILE A 17 -29.37 2.49 -6.10
C ILE A 17 -28.09 1.96 -6.78
N VAL A 18 -27.10 2.85 -6.94
CA VAL A 18 -25.71 2.43 -7.12
C VAL A 18 -25.34 1.72 -5.83
N ALA A 19 -25.42 0.39 -5.83
CA ALA A 19 -24.88 -0.41 -4.75
C ALA A 19 -23.38 -0.13 -4.70
N ALA A 20 -22.95 0.58 -3.66
CA ALA A 20 -21.57 0.72 -3.31
C ALA A 20 -20.94 -0.68 -3.28
N VAL A 21 -19.87 -0.86 -4.05
CA VAL A 21 -18.99 -2.01 -3.92
C VAL A 21 -18.37 -1.90 -2.52
N ILE A 22 -18.93 -2.64 -1.57
CA ILE A 22 -18.44 -2.79 -0.18
C ILE A 22 -17.11 -3.57 -0.28
N ALA A 23 -15.96 -2.93 -0.09
CA ALA A 23 -15.26 -2.66 1.17
C ALA A 23 -14.55 -3.84 1.85
N ASP A 24 -14.50 -5.04 1.25
CA ASP A 24 -13.81 -6.19 1.89
C ASP A 24 -12.29 -6.27 1.63
N ASP A 25 -11.73 -5.49 0.69
CA ASP A 25 -10.32 -5.59 0.27
C ASP A 25 -9.47 -4.32 0.50
N LEU A 26 -10.00 -3.30 1.18
CA LEU A 26 -9.19 -2.10 1.45
C LEU A 26 -8.08 -2.41 2.48
N PRO A 27 -6.84 -1.96 2.26
CA PRO A 27 -5.80 -2.02 3.27
C PRO A 27 -6.27 -1.42 4.59
N ARG A 28 -6.03 -2.14 5.70
CA ARG A 28 -6.43 -1.76 7.05
C ARG A 28 -5.28 -1.08 7.78
N VAL A 29 -5.59 0.04 8.41
CA VAL A 29 -4.66 0.88 9.15
C VAL A 29 -5.14 0.97 10.59
N LEU A 30 -4.28 0.61 11.54
CA LEU A 30 -4.52 0.82 12.97
C LEU A 30 -3.73 2.05 13.45
N ILE A 31 -4.41 2.94 14.15
CA ILE A 31 -3.79 4.06 14.88
C ILE A 31 -3.82 3.72 16.37
N ILE A 32 -2.65 3.63 17.00
CA ILE A 32 -2.50 3.42 18.46
C ILE A 32 -1.86 4.67 19.05
N GLY A 33 -2.62 5.49 19.76
CA GLY A 33 -2.06 6.71 20.30
C GLY A 33 -2.83 7.37 21.43
N ASP A 34 -2.31 8.52 21.85
CA ASP A 34 -2.84 9.33 22.94
C ASP A 34 -4.04 10.21 22.49
N SER A 35 -4.42 11.20 23.30
CA SER A 35 -5.56 12.07 22.98
C SER A 35 -5.32 12.97 21.76
N ILE A 36 -4.07 13.20 21.34
CA ILE A 36 -3.77 13.94 20.12
C ILE A 36 -4.15 13.09 18.90
N SER A 37 -3.86 11.78 18.92
CA SER A 37 -4.26 10.87 17.85
C SER A 37 -5.76 10.66 17.78
N VAL A 38 -6.44 10.62 18.92
CA VAL A 38 -7.92 10.65 18.95
C VAL A 38 -8.45 11.88 18.21
N GLY A 39 -7.80 13.04 18.38
CA GLY A 39 -8.20 14.30 17.73
C GLY A 39 -8.06 14.28 16.20
N TYR A 40 -6.94 13.79 15.65
CA TYR A 40 -6.73 13.79 14.21
C TYR A 40 -7.35 12.60 13.47
N THR A 41 -7.64 11.49 14.17
CA THR A 41 -8.14 10.24 13.55
C THR A 41 -9.38 10.42 12.68
N PRO A 42 -10.44 11.17 13.07
CA PRO A 42 -11.61 11.34 12.23
C PRO A 42 -11.29 11.93 10.86
N PHE A 43 -10.31 12.84 10.78
CA PHE A 43 -9.88 13.46 9.54
C PHE A 43 -9.02 12.51 8.70
N VAL A 44 -8.18 11.67 9.34
CA VAL A 44 -7.45 10.60 8.65
C VAL A 44 -8.42 9.59 8.04
N LYS A 45 -9.41 9.13 8.81
CA LYS A 45 -10.49 8.26 8.33
C LYS A 45 -11.21 8.85 7.12
N SER A 46 -11.58 10.13 7.21
CA SER A 46 -12.27 10.81 6.11
C SER A 46 -11.40 10.93 4.85
N ALA A 47 -10.09 11.21 4.99
CA ALA A 47 -9.17 11.41 3.87
C ALA A 47 -8.76 10.11 3.16
N LEU A 48 -8.88 8.97 3.86
CA LEU A 48 -8.50 7.65 3.37
C LEU A 48 -9.68 6.73 3.08
N SER A 49 -10.92 7.17 3.31
CA SER A 49 -12.14 6.33 3.29
C SER A 49 -12.38 5.55 2.00
N ASN A 50 -11.90 6.04 0.86
CA ASN A 50 -12.01 5.38 -0.45
C ASN A 50 -10.82 4.48 -0.81
N ARG A 51 -9.81 4.40 0.05
CA ARG A 51 -8.52 3.74 -0.23
C ARG A 51 -8.07 2.81 0.88
N MET A 52 -8.48 3.04 2.12
CA MET A 52 -8.05 2.29 3.30
C MET A 52 -9.14 2.29 4.36
N GLU A 53 -9.23 1.20 5.11
CA GLU A 53 -10.01 1.18 6.34
C GLU A 53 -9.12 1.66 7.50
N VAL A 54 -9.47 2.79 8.12
CA VAL A 54 -8.70 3.35 9.24
C VAL A 54 -9.46 3.15 10.55
N VAL A 55 -8.80 2.51 11.51
CA VAL A 55 -9.31 2.22 12.85
C VAL A 55 -8.35 2.83 13.88
N HIS A 56 -8.89 3.36 14.98
CA HIS A 56 -8.08 3.78 16.12
C HIS A 56 -8.32 2.82 17.28
N ALA A 57 -7.27 2.50 18.03
CA ALA A 57 -7.37 1.71 19.25
C ALA A 57 -8.42 2.33 20.20
N PRO A 58 -9.30 1.55 20.84
CA PRO A 58 -10.34 2.12 21.69
C PRO A 58 -9.77 3.02 22.81
N GLY A 59 -10.24 4.27 22.88
CA GLY A 59 -9.85 5.23 23.91
C GLY A 59 -8.48 5.88 23.70
N ASN A 60 -7.85 6.29 24.80
CA ASN A 60 -6.51 6.87 24.83
C ASN A 60 -5.51 5.77 25.25
N SER A 61 -4.46 5.58 24.46
CA SER A 61 -3.46 4.52 24.65
C SER A 61 -2.50 4.77 25.83
N ALA A 62 -2.56 5.97 26.42
CA ALA A 62 -1.83 6.39 27.60
C ALA A 62 -0.30 6.21 27.47
N ALA A 63 0.36 5.78 28.54
CA ALA A 63 1.81 5.61 28.57
C ALA A 63 2.23 4.22 28.08
N THR A 64 3.51 4.02 27.81
CA THR A 64 4.08 2.73 27.37
C THR A 64 3.75 1.58 28.31
N VAL A 65 3.65 1.82 29.63
CA VAL A 65 3.22 0.80 30.62
C VAL A 65 1.80 0.31 30.39
N THR A 66 0.89 1.19 29.95
CA THR A 66 -0.47 0.82 29.55
C THR A 66 -0.45 0.09 28.21
N GLY A 67 0.37 0.58 27.27
CA GLY A 67 0.59 -0.08 25.98
C GLY A 67 1.00 -1.54 26.15
N LEU A 68 1.97 -1.82 27.02
CA LEU A 68 2.46 -3.19 27.25
C LEU A 68 1.39 -4.14 27.79
N LYS A 69 0.37 -3.62 28.50
CA LYS A 69 -0.75 -4.40 29.02
C LYS A 69 -1.83 -4.63 27.96
N ARG A 70 -2.06 -3.65 27.08
CA ARG A 70 -3.24 -3.60 26.19
C ARG A 70 -2.95 -3.90 24.72
N LEU A 71 -1.68 -3.97 24.31
CA LEU A 71 -1.31 -4.06 22.90
C LEU A 71 -1.98 -5.24 22.18
N GLU A 72 -1.98 -6.42 22.79
CA GLU A 72 -2.60 -7.63 22.20
C GLU A 72 -4.09 -7.43 21.95
N HIS A 73 -4.80 -6.77 22.87
CA HIS A 73 -6.22 -6.47 22.71
C HIS A 73 -6.46 -5.47 21.56
N TRP A 74 -5.61 -4.46 21.41
CA TRP A 74 -5.73 -3.48 20.32
C TRP A 74 -5.41 -4.08 18.94
N LEU A 75 -4.45 -4.99 18.87
CA LEU A 75 -4.11 -5.68 17.63
C LEU A 75 -5.24 -6.64 17.22
N GLY A 76 -5.77 -7.41 18.18
CA GLY A 76 -6.74 -8.45 17.91
C GLY A 76 -6.25 -9.44 16.85
N ASN A 77 -7.18 -9.98 16.06
CA ASN A 77 -6.90 -10.93 14.97
C ASN A 77 -6.95 -10.27 13.58
N THR A 78 -7.01 -8.93 13.52
CA THR A 78 -7.14 -8.21 12.26
C THR A 78 -5.79 -8.17 11.53
N PRO A 79 -5.72 -8.51 10.24
CA PRO A 79 -4.49 -8.40 9.46
C PRO A 79 -4.26 -6.94 9.05
N TRP A 80 -3.59 -6.18 9.92
CA TRP A 80 -3.24 -4.78 9.66
C TRP A 80 -2.15 -4.66 8.60
N GLN A 81 -2.31 -3.74 7.64
CA GLN A 81 -1.26 -3.42 6.67
C GLN A 81 -0.34 -2.30 7.16
N VAL A 82 -0.88 -1.32 7.91
CA VAL A 82 -0.08 -0.28 8.57
C VAL A 82 -0.52 -0.15 10.02
N ILE A 83 0.46 0.02 10.91
CA ILE A 83 0.21 0.47 12.28
C ILE A 83 0.95 1.79 12.47
N HIS A 84 0.17 2.87 12.62
CA HIS A 84 0.66 4.18 13.03
C HIS A 84 0.51 4.30 14.54
N PHE A 85 1.58 4.64 15.25
CA PHE A 85 1.54 4.63 16.72
C PHE A 85 2.37 5.72 17.37
N ASN A 86 1.95 6.14 18.57
CA ASN A 86 2.68 7.11 19.36
C ASN A 86 2.61 6.80 20.88
N PHE A 87 3.72 7.03 21.57
CA PHE A 87 3.87 7.01 23.03
C PHE A 87 4.87 8.10 23.41
N GLY A 88 4.85 8.57 24.65
CA GLY A 88 5.72 9.65 25.13
C GLY A 88 4.97 10.74 25.90
N LEU A 89 3.86 11.26 25.35
CA LEU A 89 3.12 12.36 25.96
C LEU A 89 2.56 12.02 27.35
N HIS A 90 2.13 10.77 27.55
CA HIS A 90 1.66 10.29 28.83
C HIS A 90 2.79 9.77 29.72
N ASP A 91 3.86 9.22 29.14
CA ASP A 91 5.05 8.76 29.85
C ASP A 91 5.72 9.91 30.60
N MET A 92 5.89 11.05 29.94
CA MET A 92 6.51 12.24 30.54
C MET A 92 5.59 13.01 31.50
N LYS A 93 4.29 12.68 31.54
CA LYS A 93 3.32 13.43 32.35
C LYS A 93 3.61 13.25 33.84
N THR A 94 3.45 14.31 34.61
CA THR A 94 3.63 14.29 36.05
C THR A 94 2.40 13.69 36.71
N ILE A 95 2.58 12.66 37.53
CA ILE A 95 1.47 11.93 38.15
C ILE A 95 1.52 11.93 39.65
N ASP A 96 0.35 11.71 40.24
CA ASP A 96 0.20 11.28 41.63
C ASP A 96 0.79 9.86 41.78
N PRO A 97 1.88 9.67 42.56
CA PRO A 97 2.51 8.36 42.74
C PRO A 97 1.56 7.28 43.24
N ALA A 98 0.51 7.64 43.99
CA ALA A 98 -0.48 6.69 44.49
C ALA A 98 -1.32 6.05 43.36
N THR A 99 -1.28 6.62 42.16
CA THR A 99 -2.06 6.15 41.00
C THR A 99 -1.19 5.54 39.90
N ALA A 100 0.11 5.37 40.14
CA ALA A 100 1.09 4.97 39.13
C ALA A 100 0.80 3.61 38.46
N GLU A 101 0.18 2.68 39.21
CA GLU A 101 -0.13 1.31 38.74
C GLU A 101 -1.43 1.21 37.92
N SER A 102 -2.25 2.27 37.90
CA SER A 102 -3.49 2.31 37.12
C SER A 102 -3.20 2.40 35.62
N ASP A 103 -4.20 2.06 34.78
CA ASP A 103 -4.07 2.21 33.32
C ASP A 103 -4.06 3.67 32.85
N MET A 104 -4.40 4.61 33.74
CA MET A 104 -4.39 6.06 33.50
C MET A 104 -4.05 6.79 34.80
N ALA A 105 -2.77 6.89 35.13
CA ALA A 105 -2.35 7.58 36.34
C ALA A 105 -2.82 9.05 36.36
N LYS A 106 -3.19 9.52 37.55
CA LYS A 106 -3.78 10.84 37.76
C LYS A 106 -2.72 11.92 37.53
N LEU A 107 -3.00 12.82 36.59
CA LEU A 107 -2.17 13.99 36.30
C LEU A 107 -2.17 14.96 37.48
N VAL A 108 -1.00 15.46 37.85
CA VAL A 108 -0.81 16.50 38.89
C VAL A 108 0.15 17.59 38.37
N PRO A 109 0.17 18.79 38.97
CA PRO A 109 1.19 19.81 38.69
C PRO A 109 2.62 19.27 38.84
N VAL A 110 3.57 19.83 38.09
CA VAL A 110 4.95 19.31 37.96
C VAL A 110 5.66 19.23 39.32
N GLU A 111 5.43 20.22 40.18
CA GLU A 111 6.02 20.32 41.52
C GLU A 111 5.42 19.32 42.54
N LYS A 112 4.35 18.61 42.19
CA LYS A 112 3.60 17.72 43.09
C LYS A 112 3.75 16.23 42.79
N GLY A 113 4.63 15.87 41.85
CA GLY A 113 4.77 14.46 41.46
C GLY A 113 6.05 14.17 40.71
N ARG A 114 6.02 13.09 39.93
CA ARG A 114 7.11 12.63 39.08
C ARG A 114 6.60 12.22 37.71
N PRO A 115 7.47 12.13 36.67
CA PRO A 115 7.10 11.50 35.41
C PRO A 115 6.51 10.10 35.64
N TRP A 116 5.47 9.77 34.91
CA TRP A 116 4.81 8.47 35.04
C TRP A 116 5.76 7.33 34.69
N VAL A 117 6.45 7.44 33.56
CA VAL A 117 7.45 6.47 33.12
C VAL A 117 8.77 7.21 32.93
N PRO A 118 9.78 6.97 33.79
CA PRO A 118 11.12 7.54 33.61
C PRO A 118 11.72 7.23 32.24
N LEU A 119 12.62 8.08 31.75
CA LEU A 119 13.10 8.06 30.36
C LEU A 119 13.78 6.73 29.97
N ASP A 120 14.56 6.14 30.88
CA ASP A 120 15.22 4.85 30.69
C ASP A 120 14.21 3.69 30.57
N GLN A 121 13.19 3.69 31.45
CA GLN A 121 12.10 2.73 31.40
C GLN A 121 11.23 2.92 30.16
N TYR A 122 11.00 4.16 29.75
CA TYR A 122 10.28 4.49 28.52
C TYR A 122 10.98 3.90 27.29
N GLU A 123 12.30 4.08 27.16
CA GLU A 123 13.06 3.54 26.03
C GLU A 123 13.00 2.00 26.00
N ALA A 124 13.15 1.36 27.16
CA ALA A 124 13.05 -0.10 27.30
C ALA A 124 11.64 -0.62 26.97
N ASN A 125 10.60 0.04 27.47
CA ASN A 125 9.21 -0.33 27.21
C ASN A 125 8.85 -0.16 25.74
N LEU A 126 9.26 0.95 25.12
CA LEU A 126 8.99 1.22 23.71
C LEU A 126 9.67 0.20 22.81
N ARG A 127 10.90 -0.23 23.13
CA ARG A 127 11.58 -1.33 22.40
C ARG A 127 10.76 -2.62 22.44
N ARG A 128 10.24 -2.99 23.61
CA ARG A 128 9.37 -4.18 23.77
C ARG A 128 8.09 -4.04 22.96
N LEU A 129 7.44 -2.87 22.98
CA LEU A 129 6.24 -2.60 22.19
C LEU A 129 6.50 -2.73 20.69
N VAL A 130 7.59 -2.14 20.19
CA VAL A 130 7.97 -2.24 18.76
C VAL A 130 8.22 -3.69 18.37
N GLN A 131 8.92 -4.46 19.19
CA GLN A 131 9.18 -5.88 18.92
C GLN A 131 7.90 -6.70 18.89
N GLN A 132 6.90 -6.39 19.73
CA GLN A 132 5.59 -7.03 19.69
C GLN A 132 4.80 -6.60 18.44
N LEU A 133 4.77 -5.30 18.11
CA LEU A 133 4.13 -4.76 16.92
C LEU A 133 4.66 -5.40 15.63
N LYS A 134 5.98 -5.64 15.52
CA LYS A 134 6.61 -6.27 14.34
C LYS A 134 6.08 -7.67 14.07
N LYS A 135 5.59 -8.39 15.09
CA LYS A 135 5.00 -9.73 14.92
C LYS A 135 3.71 -9.71 14.11
N SER A 136 3.01 -8.56 14.03
CA SER A 136 1.82 -8.39 13.19
C SER A 136 2.12 -8.49 11.68
N GLY A 137 3.37 -8.25 11.27
CA GLY A 137 3.73 -8.13 9.85
C GLY A 137 3.30 -6.81 9.19
N ALA A 138 2.64 -5.91 9.93
CA ALA A 138 2.25 -4.60 9.42
C ALA A 138 3.47 -3.68 9.22
N ALA A 139 3.41 -2.78 8.24
CA ALA A 139 4.35 -1.68 8.16
C ALA A 139 4.15 -0.74 9.36
N LEU A 140 5.23 -0.50 10.12
CA LEU A 140 5.17 0.31 11.33
C LEU A 140 5.61 1.75 11.05
N VAL A 141 4.80 2.70 11.55
CA VAL A 141 5.10 4.13 11.54
C VAL A 141 4.97 4.68 12.95
N TRP A 142 6.09 5.04 13.56
CA TRP A 142 6.06 5.75 14.83
C TRP A 142 5.93 7.25 14.61
N CYS A 143 5.17 7.91 15.47
CA CYS A 143 4.93 9.34 15.42
C CYS A 143 5.62 10.05 16.59
N THR A 144 6.37 11.11 16.29
CA THR A 144 6.97 11.94 17.35
C THR A 144 5.90 12.61 18.19
N THR A 145 6.14 12.74 19.49
CA THR A 145 5.28 13.51 20.39
C THR A 145 5.36 14.98 20.01
N THR A 146 4.22 15.64 19.83
CA THR A 146 4.16 17.05 19.43
C THR A 146 4.67 17.98 20.55
N PRO A 147 5.07 19.23 20.23
CA PRO A 147 5.61 20.16 21.20
C PRO A 147 4.62 20.46 22.33
N VAL A 148 5.12 20.42 23.57
CA VAL A 148 4.34 20.72 24.77
C VAL A 148 4.29 22.24 24.94
N PRO A 149 3.10 22.88 24.98
CA PRO A 149 3.02 24.33 25.14
C PRO A 149 3.32 24.74 26.59
N GLU A 150 3.82 25.96 26.76
CA GLU A 150 3.96 26.58 28.08
C GLU A 150 2.63 26.58 28.83
N GLY A 151 2.70 26.29 30.14
CA GLY A 151 1.53 26.24 31.02
C GLY A 151 0.70 24.95 30.91
N ALA A 152 1.10 23.97 30.10
CA ALA A 152 0.45 22.67 30.08
C ALA A 152 0.53 21.96 31.45
N VAL A 153 -0.63 21.59 31.99
CA VAL A 153 -0.69 20.98 33.33
C VAL A 153 0.10 19.67 33.37
N GLY A 154 0.96 19.56 34.39
CA GLY A 154 1.75 18.37 34.69
C GLY A 154 2.82 18.03 33.65
N ARG A 155 3.21 18.97 32.78
CA ARG A 155 4.28 18.76 31.79
C ARG A 155 5.17 19.99 31.69
N THR A 156 6.44 19.74 31.43
CA THR A 156 7.44 20.78 31.21
C THR A 156 7.69 20.91 29.71
N PRO A 157 7.51 22.08 29.09
CA PRO A 157 7.90 22.33 27.71
C PRO A 157 9.35 21.91 27.43
N GLY A 158 9.59 21.25 26.30
CA GLY A 158 10.90 20.69 25.97
C GLY A 158 11.18 19.31 26.60
N GLY A 159 10.36 18.86 27.55
CA GLY A 159 10.44 17.49 28.08
C GLY A 159 10.23 16.44 26.99
N GLU A 160 9.36 16.72 26.01
CA GLU A 160 9.11 15.87 24.86
C GLU A 160 10.34 15.63 23.99
N VAL A 161 11.33 16.54 23.99
CA VAL A 161 12.55 16.42 23.18
C VAL A 161 13.36 15.20 23.63
N ALA A 162 13.48 14.99 24.95
CA ALA A 162 14.22 13.85 25.49
C ALA A 162 13.52 12.51 25.18
N TYR A 163 12.20 12.46 25.31
CA TYR A 163 11.40 11.26 25.00
C TYR A 163 11.39 10.97 23.49
N ASN A 164 11.28 12.00 22.65
CA ASN A 164 11.41 11.85 21.20
C ASN A 164 12.80 11.33 20.82
N ALA A 165 13.87 11.85 21.42
CA ALA A 165 15.23 11.37 21.17
C ALA A 165 15.42 9.88 21.56
N ALA A 166 14.87 9.46 22.71
CA ALA A 166 14.87 8.06 23.12
C ALA A 166 14.09 7.17 22.16
N ALA A 167 12.91 7.61 21.72
CA ALA A 167 12.12 6.86 20.77
C ALA A 167 12.77 6.76 19.39
N LEU A 168 13.39 7.84 18.89
CA LEU A 168 14.12 7.83 17.62
C LEU A 168 15.26 6.81 17.62
N ARG A 169 16.00 6.64 18.74
CA ARG A 169 17.00 5.57 18.87
C ARG A 169 16.39 4.18 18.71
N VAL A 170 15.23 3.94 19.33
CA VAL A 170 14.51 2.66 19.19
C VAL A 170 14.05 2.47 17.75
N MET A 171 13.42 3.47 17.13
CA MET A 171 12.92 3.36 15.76
C MET A 171 14.04 3.13 14.75
N GLN A 172 15.17 3.81 14.91
CA GLN A 172 16.35 3.59 14.09
C GLN A 172 16.89 2.17 14.25
N ALA A 173 17.05 1.69 15.48
CA ALA A 173 17.55 0.34 15.76
C ALA A 173 16.61 -0.77 15.23
N GLU A 174 15.30 -0.52 15.25
CA GLU A 174 14.28 -1.49 14.84
C GLU A 174 13.81 -1.34 13.38
N ASN A 175 14.38 -0.38 12.64
CA ASN A 175 14.05 -0.01 11.25
C ASN A 175 12.58 0.43 11.04
N VAL A 176 12.02 1.14 12.01
CA VAL A 176 10.63 1.65 11.96
C VAL A 176 10.59 3.04 11.33
N ALA A 177 9.59 3.30 10.47
CA ALA A 177 9.43 4.61 9.84
C ALA A 177 9.00 5.66 10.86
N VAL A 178 9.36 6.92 10.62
CA VAL A 178 9.04 8.03 11.52
C VAL A 178 8.14 9.05 10.81
N ASN A 179 7.01 9.38 11.43
CA ASN A 179 6.20 10.55 11.13
C ASN A 179 6.58 11.66 12.12
N ASP A 180 7.31 12.68 11.65
CA ASP A 180 7.84 13.73 12.52
C ASP A 180 6.85 14.90 12.71
N LEU A 181 5.81 14.66 13.51
CA LEU A 181 4.85 15.70 13.87
C LEU A 181 5.45 16.79 14.78
N TRP A 182 6.51 16.49 15.54
CA TRP A 182 7.20 17.49 16.36
C TRP A 182 7.78 18.61 15.50
N SER A 183 8.56 18.26 14.48
CA SER A 183 9.12 19.25 13.54
C SER A 183 8.04 19.90 12.67
N PHE A 184 7.02 19.13 12.27
CA PHE A 184 5.89 19.69 11.51
C PHE A 184 5.14 20.76 12.30
N VAL A 185 4.82 20.51 13.57
CA VAL A 185 4.17 21.50 14.43
C VAL A 185 5.10 22.69 14.71
N GLY A 186 6.36 22.40 15.02
CA GLY A 186 7.41 23.42 15.17
C GLY A 186 7.20 24.35 16.38
N PRO A 187 7.73 25.58 16.34
CA PRO A 187 7.80 26.46 17.49
C PRO A 187 6.42 26.95 17.97
N PRO A 188 6.32 27.51 19.20
CA PRO A 188 5.05 27.93 19.81
C PRO A 188 4.15 28.77 18.91
N ASP A 189 4.69 29.76 18.19
CA ASP A 189 3.90 30.63 17.31
C ASP A 189 3.30 29.86 16.14
N LYS A 190 4.07 28.95 15.53
CA LYS A 190 3.57 28.07 14.46
C LYS A 190 2.51 27.13 14.99
N ARG A 191 2.77 26.54 16.17
CA ARG A 191 1.80 25.66 16.85
C ARG A 191 0.47 26.38 17.09
N LEU A 192 0.50 27.62 17.58
CA LEU A 192 -0.71 28.41 17.81
C LEU A 192 -1.40 28.77 16.49
N ALA A 193 -0.64 29.24 15.50
CA ALA A 193 -1.17 29.62 14.19
C ALA A 193 -1.87 28.47 13.45
N MET A 194 -1.36 27.24 13.58
CA MET A 194 -2.00 26.06 13.00
C MET A 194 -3.17 25.50 13.82
N GLY A 195 -3.51 26.10 14.97
CA GLY A 195 -4.64 25.70 15.81
C GLY A 195 -4.29 24.86 17.03
N GLY A 196 -3.06 24.87 17.51
CA GLY A 196 -2.71 24.37 18.84
C GLY A 196 -3.33 25.24 19.93
N ARG A 197 -3.85 24.64 21.00
CA ARG A 197 -4.50 25.37 22.07
C ARG A 197 -3.48 25.98 23.04
N PRO A 198 -3.70 27.19 23.57
CA PRO A 198 -2.84 27.76 24.60
C PRO A 198 -2.88 26.93 25.88
N LYS A 199 -1.71 26.64 26.48
CA LYS A 199 -1.59 25.86 27.74
C LYS A 199 -2.22 24.47 27.71
N ASP A 200 -2.53 23.96 26.52
CA ASP A 200 -3.21 22.68 26.33
C ASP A 200 -2.55 21.96 25.16
N VAL A 201 -2.17 20.70 25.37
CA VAL A 201 -1.50 19.85 24.39
C VAL A 201 -2.39 19.60 23.15
N HIS A 202 -3.71 19.72 23.29
CA HIS A 202 -4.68 19.48 22.21
C HIS A 202 -4.74 20.62 21.18
N TYR A 203 -5.42 20.30 20.08
CA TYR A 203 -5.59 21.17 18.92
C TYR A 203 -7.08 21.47 18.70
N THR A 204 -7.37 22.53 17.96
CA THR A 204 -8.67 22.78 17.35
C THR A 204 -8.93 21.76 16.24
N GLU A 205 -10.12 21.80 15.64
CA GLU A 205 -10.41 21.01 14.44
C GLU A 205 -9.41 21.31 13.31
N ALA A 206 -9.11 22.59 13.05
CA ALA A 206 -8.16 22.98 12.00
C ALA A 206 -6.75 22.42 12.24
N GLY A 207 -6.28 22.45 13.49
CA GLY A 207 -4.99 21.85 13.85
C GLY A 207 -5.00 20.33 13.74
N SER A 208 -6.07 19.68 14.19
CA SER A 208 -6.23 18.23 14.07
C SER A 208 -6.29 17.78 12.61
N ARG A 209 -6.94 18.54 11.72
CA ARG A 209 -6.96 18.31 10.27
C ARG A 209 -5.58 18.49 9.64
N SER A 210 -4.79 19.46 10.13
CA SER A 210 -3.41 19.68 9.66
C SER A 210 -2.51 18.49 10.04
N LEU A 211 -2.57 18.02 11.30
CA LEU A 211 -1.85 16.83 11.75
C LEU A 211 -2.28 15.59 10.96
N ALA A 212 -3.59 15.43 10.70
CA ALA A 212 -4.11 14.33 9.90
C ALA A 212 -3.49 14.28 8.50
N GLY A 213 -3.23 15.44 7.86
CA GLY A 213 -2.56 15.50 6.56
C GLY A 213 -1.17 14.83 6.57
N GLU A 214 -0.37 15.05 7.61
CA GLU A 214 0.94 14.40 7.75
C GLU A 214 0.81 12.92 8.09
N VAL A 215 -0.17 12.54 8.92
CA VAL A 215 -0.47 11.12 9.20
C VAL A 215 -0.88 10.36 7.94
N VAL A 216 -1.73 10.96 7.09
CA VAL A 216 -2.12 10.39 5.79
C VAL A 216 -0.91 10.13 4.91
N LYS A 217 -0.02 11.13 4.74
CA LYS A 217 1.22 10.98 3.95
C LYS A 217 2.10 9.84 4.49
N ALA A 218 2.27 9.77 5.81
CA ALA A 218 3.11 8.76 6.43
C ALA A 218 2.53 7.34 6.30
N VAL A 219 1.21 7.20 6.45
CA VAL A 219 0.49 5.92 6.25
C VAL A 219 0.57 5.48 4.79
N GLU A 220 0.35 6.37 3.83
CA GLU A 220 0.47 6.07 2.40
C GLU A 220 1.90 5.65 2.04
N ALA A 221 2.90 6.35 2.55
CA ALA A 221 4.31 5.99 2.34
C ALA A 221 4.65 4.63 2.95
N ALA A 222 4.07 4.30 4.11
CA ALA A 222 4.28 3.01 4.76
C ALA A 222 3.64 1.84 4.00
N LEU A 223 2.48 2.04 3.37
CA LEU A 223 1.89 1.03 2.47
C LEU A 223 2.74 0.81 1.22
N LYS A 224 3.38 1.86 0.72
CA LYS A 224 4.33 1.76 -0.39
C LYS A 224 5.66 1.15 0.03
N ARG A 225 5.97 1.07 1.32
CA ARG A 225 7.24 0.53 1.80
C ARG A 225 7.31 -0.97 1.47
N GLY A 226 8.33 -1.35 0.70
CA GLY A 226 8.48 -2.70 0.13
C GLY A 226 8.10 -2.80 -1.34
N TRP A 227 7.39 -1.81 -1.89
CA TRP A 227 7.18 -1.67 -3.34
C TRP A 227 8.34 -0.91 -3.96
N LEU A 228 9.02 -1.55 -4.88
CA LEU A 228 9.96 -0.96 -5.83
C LEU A 228 9.17 -0.36 -6.98
N GLU A 229 9.22 0.96 -7.14
CA GLU A 229 8.74 1.61 -8.36
C GLU A 229 9.65 1.18 -9.52
N LEU A 230 9.12 0.35 -10.43
CA LEU A 230 9.82 -0.03 -11.66
C LEU A 230 9.73 1.11 -12.68
N PHE A 231 8.72 1.98 -12.59
CA PHE A 231 8.60 3.17 -13.44
C PHE A 231 8.28 4.40 -12.59
N ASP A 232 9.19 5.37 -12.58
CA ASP A 232 9.11 6.59 -11.77
C ASP A 232 8.21 7.69 -12.37
N GLY A 233 7.60 7.45 -13.54
CA GLY A 233 6.80 8.42 -14.27
C GLY A 233 7.61 9.46 -15.07
N ARG A 234 8.94 9.38 -15.06
CA ARG A 234 9.84 10.42 -15.60
C ARG A 234 10.90 9.85 -16.54
N SER A 235 11.36 8.64 -16.29
CA SER A 235 12.47 8.02 -16.99
C SER A 235 12.31 6.51 -17.11
N LEU A 236 13.15 5.90 -17.94
CA LEU A 236 13.29 4.44 -18.04
C LEU A 236 14.53 3.95 -17.28
N ALA A 237 14.94 4.67 -16.22
CA ALA A 237 16.00 4.20 -15.34
C ALA A 237 15.66 2.82 -14.78
N GLY A 238 16.63 1.90 -14.81
CA GLY A 238 16.42 0.51 -14.41
C GLY A 238 15.77 -0.38 -15.48
N TRP A 239 15.55 0.14 -16.71
CA TRP A 239 15.17 -0.65 -17.88
C TRP A 239 16.27 -0.62 -18.95
N ARG A 240 16.37 -1.72 -19.71
CA ARG A 240 17.24 -1.83 -20.88
C ARG A 240 16.56 -2.60 -22.01
N PRO A 241 16.96 -2.42 -23.28
CA PRO A 241 16.50 -3.29 -24.36
C PRO A 241 16.87 -4.76 -24.12
N TYR A 242 15.94 -5.66 -24.43
CA TYR A 242 16.17 -7.10 -24.35
C TYR A 242 17.32 -7.53 -25.26
N GLY A 243 18.21 -8.40 -24.76
CA GLY A 243 19.38 -8.88 -25.49
C GLY A 243 20.52 -7.85 -25.60
N LYS A 244 20.45 -6.73 -24.89
CA LYS A 244 21.50 -5.68 -24.88
C LYS A 244 22.13 -5.53 -23.50
N PRO A 245 23.42 -5.13 -23.40
CA PRO A 245 24.08 -4.93 -22.10
C PRO A 245 23.35 -3.93 -21.19
N SER A 246 23.56 -4.05 -19.87
CA SER A 246 23.08 -3.07 -18.88
C SER A 246 23.53 -1.65 -19.22
N GLY A 247 22.69 -0.66 -18.91
CA GLY A 247 22.95 0.74 -19.25
C GLY A 247 22.72 1.11 -20.72
N THR A 248 22.37 0.15 -21.61
CA THR A 248 21.99 0.47 -22.99
C THR A 248 20.70 1.30 -22.98
N PRO A 249 20.68 2.52 -23.57
CA PRO A 249 19.47 3.33 -23.62
C PRO A 249 18.32 2.65 -24.35
N VAL A 250 17.11 2.85 -23.86
CA VAL A 250 15.89 2.39 -24.54
C VAL A 250 15.65 3.23 -25.79
N GLY A 251 15.24 2.58 -26.89
CA GLY A 251 15.00 3.22 -28.18
C GLY A 251 13.69 4.03 -28.25
N GLU A 252 13.57 4.84 -29.29
CA GLU A 252 12.50 5.84 -29.50
C GLU A 252 11.08 5.29 -29.65
N GLY A 253 10.91 3.97 -29.74
CA GLY A 253 9.60 3.34 -29.67
C GLY A 253 8.92 3.53 -28.29
N TRP A 254 9.71 3.76 -27.24
CA TRP A 254 9.22 4.00 -25.88
C TRP A 254 9.41 5.47 -25.50
N GLN A 255 8.33 6.15 -25.12
CA GLN A 255 8.33 7.57 -24.78
C GLN A 255 7.68 7.80 -23.42
N VAL A 256 8.27 8.64 -22.59
CA VAL A 256 7.67 9.07 -21.32
C VAL A 256 7.06 10.45 -21.50
N GLU A 257 5.77 10.58 -21.22
CA GLU A 257 5.05 11.86 -21.27
C GLU A 257 4.01 11.93 -20.16
N GLY A 258 4.01 13.01 -19.38
CA GLY A 258 2.96 13.27 -18.38
C GLY A 258 2.80 12.18 -17.30
N GLY A 259 3.88 11.49 -16.90
CA GLY A 259 3.78 10.40 -15.93
C GLY A 259 3.42 9.04 -16.53
N VAL A 260 3.34 8.94 -17.86
CA VAL A 260 2.90 7.75 -18.59
C VAL A 260 4.01 7.28 -19.51
N LEU A 261 4.29 5.98 -19.50
CA LEU A 261 5.14 5.32 -20.49
C LEU A 261 4.27 4.90 -21.67
N HIS A 262 4.61 5.39 -22.86
CA HIS A 262 3.88 5.17 -24.09
C HIS A 262 4.73 4.36 -25.07
N LYS A 263 4.24 3.18 -25.47
CA LYS A 263 4.76 2.49 -26.64
C LYS A 263 4.05 3.00 -27.89
N ARG A 264 4.80 3.73 -28.72
CA ARG A 264 4.30 4.35 -29.94
C ARG A 264 3.91 3.29 -31.01
N PRO A 265 2.82 3.51 -31.76
CA PRO A 265 2.43 2.62 -32.85
C PRO A 265 3.44 2.65 -33.99
N GLY A 266 3.72 1.50 -34.59
CA GLY A 266 4.53 1.38 -35.83
C GLY A 266 6.01 1.73 -35.72
N ILE A 267 6.49 2.20 -34.56
CA ILE A 267 7.90 2.49 -34.30
C ILE A 267 8.49 1.37 -33.48
N LYS A 268 9.47 0.66 -34.06
CA LYS A 268 10.14 -0.45 -33.39
C LYS A 268 11.00 0.08 -32.24
N GLY A 269 10.59 -0.20 -31.00
CA GLY A 269 11.37 0.04 -29.78
C GLY A 269 12.14 -1.20 -29.32
N GLY A 270 11.64 -2.38 -29.68
CA GLY A 270 12.06 -3.66 -29.11
C GLY A 270 11.48 -3.89 -27.71
N ASP A 271 11.45 -5.15 -27.29
CA ASP A 271 11.12 -5.52 -25.91
C ASP A 271 12.12 -4.86 -24.95
N ILE A 272 11.65 -4.38 -23.81
CA ILE A 272 12.50 -3.86 -22.74
C ILE A 272 12.34 -4.71 -21.49
N ILE A 273 13.43 -4.86 -20.74
CA ILE A 273 13.47 -5.62 -19.50
C ILE A 273 14.04 -4.80 -18.37
N THR A 274 13.61 -5.11 -17.15
CA THR A 274 14.22 -4.58 -15.93
C THR A 274 15.70 -4.97 -15.87
N GLU A 275 16.58 -4.13 -15.34
CA GLU A 275 17.96 -4.52 -15.09
C GLU A 275 18.06 -5.55 -13.95
N ARG A 276 17.17 -5.42 -12.97
CA ARG A 276 17.01 -6.36 -11.85
C ARG A 276 16.26 -7.62 -12.28
N ILE A 277 16.57 -8.73 -11.61
CA ILE A 277 15.84 -10.01 -11.68
C ILE A 277 15.09 -10.26 -10.37
N PHE A 278 13.99 -11.01 -10.44
CA PHE A 278 13.08 -11.29 -9.33
C PHE A 278 12.72 -12.78 -9.29
N SER A 279 12.46 -13.31 -8.09
CA SER A 279 12.02 -14.70 -7.87
C SER A 279 10.57 -14.74 -7.39
N ASP A 280 10.33 -14.19 -6.20
CA ASP A 280 9.05 -14.17 -5.51
C ASP A 280 8.62 -12.72 -5.39
N PHE A 281 7.51 -12.38 -6.01
CA PHE A 281 7.13 -10.99 -6.17
C PHE A 281 5.62 -10.82 -6.35
N GLU A 282 5.18 -9.62 -6.07
CA GLU A 282 3.89 -9.08 -6.46
C GLU A 282 4.15 -7.89 -7.37
N LEU A 283 3.81 -8.03 -8.66
CA LEU A 283 3.93 -6.98 -9.67
C LEU A 283 2.54 -6.37 -9.89
N GLU A 284 2.44 -5.05 -9.83
CA GLU A 284 1.23 -4.30 -10.14
C GLU A 284 1.53 -3.25 -11.22
N TRP A 285 0.59 -3.07 -12.16
CA TRP A 285 0.69 -2.03 -13.18
C TRP A 285 -0.69 -1.60 -13.68
N GLU A 286 -0.79 -0.33 -14.07
CA GLU A 286 -1.92 0.17 -14.83
C GLU A 286 -1.56 0.24 -16.32
N TRP A 287 -2.50 -0.17 -17.17
CA TRP A 287 -2.32 -0.16 -18.61
C TRP A 287 -3.57 0.27 -19.36
N ARG A 288 -3.37 0.82 -20.56
CA ARG A 288 -4.42 1.18 -21.51
C ARG A 288 -3.98 0.77 -22.90
N LEU A 289 -4.85 0.13 -23.66
CA LEU A 289 -4.60 -0.23 -25.07
C LEU A 289 -5.34 0.71 -26.01
N ALA A 290 -4.76 0.93 -27.19
CA ALA A 290 -5.53 1.43 -28.33
C ALA A 290 -6.46 0.32 -28.85
N LYS A 291 -7.45 0.71 -29.67
CA LYS A 291 -8.33 -0.25 -30.35
C LYS A 291 -7.48 -1.18 -31.22
N ASP A 292 -7.83 -2.46 -31.24
CA ASP A 292 -7.18 -3.54 -32.00
C ASP A 292 -5.73 -3.82 -31.57
N ALA A 293 -5.26 -3.31 -30.43
CA ALA A 293 -3.89 -3.49 -29.98
C ALA A 293 -3.65 -4.85 -29.29
N ASN A 294 -2.45 -5.39 -29.49
CA ASN A 294 -1.88 -6.53 -28.78
C ASN A 294 -0.61 -6.10 -28.05
N ASN A 295 -0.49 -6.45 -26.78
CA ASN A 295 0.72 -6.26 -25.99
C ASN A 295 0.73 -7.27 -24.82
N GLY A 296 1.66 -7.10 -23.89
CA GLY A 296 1.76 -7.98 -22.74
C GLY A 296 2.95 -7.64 -21.86
N ILE A 297 2.87 -8.12 -20.62
CA ILE A 297 4.01 -8.17 -19.70
C ILE A 297 4.47 -9.61 -19.59
N LYS A 298 5.78 -9.83 -19.72
CA LYS A 298 6.39 -11.11 -19.36
C LYS A 298 7.12 -11.02 -18.02
N TYR A 299 7.11 -12.12 -17.29
CA TYR A 299 7.84 -12.28 -16.04
C TYR A 299 8.59 -13.62 -16.05
N CYS A 300 9.47 -13.82 -15.07
CA CYS A 300 10.43 -14.93 -15.09
C CYS A 300 11.21 -14.96 -16.41
N VAL A 301 11.64 -13.79 -16.89
CA VAL A 301 12.30 -13.64 -18.19
C VAL A 301 13.78 -14.00 -18.11
N THR A 302 14.24 -14.83 -19.06
CA THR A 302 15.64 -15.20 -19.24
C THR A 302 16.09 -14.92 -20.67
N GLU A 303 17.31 -14.38 -20.81
CA GLU A 303 17.97 -14.19 -22.11
C GLU A 303 18.62 -15.48 -22.64
N LYS A 304 18.54 -16.58 -21.88
CA LYS A 304 19.07 -17.90 -22.30
C LYS A 304 18.17 -18.60 -23.33
N ARG A 305 16.89 -18.21 -23.44
CA ARG A 305 15.93 -18.80 -24.37
C ARG A 305 15.75 -17.92 -25.61
N PRO A 306 15.93 -18.44 -26.83
CA PRO A 306 15.92 -17.63 -28.04
C PRO A 306 14.53 -17.11 -28.44
N GLU A 307 13.45 -17.84 -28.16
CA GLU A 307 12.09 -17.47 -28.64
C GLU A 307 11.02 -17.46 -27.54
N ALA A 308 11.34 -17.93 -26.33
CA ALA A 308 10.40 -18.04 -25.22
C ALA A 308 11.01 -17.39 -23.96
N PRO A 309 11.24 -16.07 -23.96
CA PRO A 309 12.02 -15.42 -22.92
C PRO A 309 11.41 -15.59 -21.53
N GLY A 310 10.08 -15.50 -21.38
CA GLY A 310 9.39 -15.62 -20.10
C GLY A 310 7.92 -16.00 -20.25
N TYR A 311 7.20 -15.94 -19.13
CA TYR A 311 5.76 -16.22 -19.03
C TYR A 311 4.97 -14.94 -19.20
N GLU A 312 3.96 -14.97 -20.05
CA GLU A 312 3.28 -13.76 -20.52
C GLU A 312 1.87 -13.65 -19.94
N TYR A 313 1.64 -12.54 -19.22
CA TYR A 313 0.31 -12.01 -18.97
C TYR A 313 -0.12 -11.24 -20.22
N GLN A 314 -1.08 -11.79 -20.93
CA GLN A 314 -1.56 -11.20 -22.19
C GLN A 314 -2.36 -9.90 -21.96
N MET A 315 -2.17 -8.92 -22.84
CA MET A 315 -2.97 -7.69 -22.90
C MET A 315 -3.47 -7.47 -24.33
N LEU A 316 -4.77 -7.66 -24.55
CA LEU A 316 -5.36 -7.66 -25.88
C LEU A 316 -6.68 -6.88 -25.89
N ASP A 317 -7.01 -6.22 -27.00
CA ASP A 317 -8.37 -5.71 -27.22
C ASP A 317 -9.33 -6.88 -27.51
N ASP A 318 -9.64 -7.69 -26.50
CA ASP A 318 -10.41 -8.95 -26.62
C ASP A 318 -11.69 -8.84 -27.49
N PRO A 319 -12.52 -7.77 -27.39
CA PRO A 319 -13.73 -7.63 -28.21
C PRO A 319 -13.47 -7.34 -29.69
N SER A 320 -12.23 -7.02 -30.08
CA SER A 320 -11.88 -6.67 -31.46
C SER A 320 -12.13 -7.82 -32.43
N SER A 321 -12.66 -7.48 -33.61
CA SER A 321 -12.79 -8.42 -34.73
C SER A 321 -11.44 -8.93 -35.24
N ARG A 322 -10.32 -8.22 -34.98
CA ARG A 322 -8.95 -8.67 -35.25
C ARG A 322 -8.62 -9.96 -34.49
N PHE A 323 -9.20 -10.15 -33.30
CA PHE A 323 -8.88 -11.25 -32.40
C PHE A 323 -10.01 -12.26 -32.19
N LYS A 324 -11.13 -12.15 -32.92
CA LYS A 324 -12.31 -13.00 -32.77
C LYS A 324 -12.07 -14.53 -32.83
N ASN A 325 -10.98 -14.95 -33.48
CA ASN A 325 -10.65 -16.37 -33.71
C ASN A 325 -9.46 -16.85 -32.88
N VAL A 326 -8.91 -16.02 -31.97
CA VAL A 326 -7.80 -16.48 -31.13
C VAL A 326 -8.32 -17.43 -30.05
N PRO A 327 -7.51 -18.42 -29.62
CA PRO A 327 -7.88 -19.28 -28.50
C PRO A 327 -8.12 -18.47 -27.22
N VAL A 328 -9.00 -18.96 -26.34
CA VAL A 328 -9.28 -18.30 -25.04
C VAL A 328 -8.01 -18.15 -24.20
N LYS A 329 -7.08 -19.10 -24.29
CA LYS A 329 -5.74 -19.06 -23.68
C LYS A 329 -4.79 -18.01 -24.28
N SER A 330 -5.25 -17.21 -25.24
CA SER A 330 -4.50 -16.13 -25.89
C SER A 330 -5.19 -14.77 -25.73
N LEU A 331 -6.25 -14.70 -24.91
CA LEU A 331 -6.95 -13.48 -24.53
C LEU A 331 -6.35 -12.83 -23.27
N THR A 332 -6.74 -11.59 -22.98
CA THR A 332 -6.22 -10.80 -21.85
C THR A 332 -6.23 -11.57 -20.52
N ALA A 333 -5.16 -11.43 -19.73
CA ALA A 333 -4.92 -12.08 -18.44
C ALA A 333 -4.66 -13.60 -18.47
N SER A 334 -4.61 -14.22 -19.66
CA SER A 334 -4.12 -15.60 -19.81
C SER A 334 -2.66 -15.74 -19.38
N PHE A 335 -2.25 -16.95 -19.03
CA PHE A 335 -0.88 -17.38 -19.27
C PHE A 335 -0.81 -17.76 -20.75
N TYR A 336 -0.38 -16.82 -21.58
CA TYR A 336 -0.53 -16.84 -23.02
C TYR A 336 -0.17 -18.19 -23.65
N GLU A 337 -1.07 -18.74 -24.48
CA GLU A 337 -0.99 -20.05 -25.15
C GLU A 337 -0.89 -21.28 -24.23
N VAL A 338 -0.90 -21.11 -22.90
CA VAL A 338 -0.79 -22.20 -21.92
C VAL A 338 -2.10 -22.39 -21.14
N LEU A 339 -2.58 -21.38 -20.41
CA LEU A 339 -3.79 -21.45 -19.56
C LEU A 339 -4.73 -20.26 -19.81
N ALA A 340 -6.02 -20.55 -19.87
CA ALA A 340 -7.08 -19.57 -20.05
C ALA A 340 -7.43 -18.86 -18.72
N PRO A 341 -7.78 -17.57 -18.75
CA PRO A 341 -8.33 -16.86 -17.60
C PRO A 341 -9.82 -17.19 -17.42
N ALA A 342 -10.39 -16.71 -16.32
CA ALA A 342 -11.83 -16.72 -16.06
C ALA A 342 -12.59 -16.03 -17.22
N ALA A 343 -13.68 -16.66 -17.64
CA ALA A 343 -14.48 -16.17 -18.77
C ALA A 343 -15.13 -14.80 -18.50
N ASP A 344 -15.46 -14.53 -17.24
CA ASP A 344 -16.11 -13.31 -16.75
C ASP A 344 -15.09 -12.33 -16.11
N LYS A 345 -13.86 -12.33 -16.61
CA LYS A 345 -12.82 -11.37 -16.23
C LYS A 345 -13.31 -9.92 -16.46
N PRO A 346 -13.08 -9.00 -15.51
CA PRO A 346 -13.61 -7.64 -15.57
C PRO A 346 -12.74 -6.73 -16.45
N LEU A 347 -12.48 -7.12 -17.70
CA LEU A 347 -11.70 -6.33 -18.66
C LEU A 347 -12.49 -5.08 -19.07
N LYS A 348 -11.84 -3.90 -19.00
CA LYS A 348 -12.41 -2.67 -19.54
C LYS A 348 -12.10 -2.53 -21.04
N PRO A 349 -12.96 -1.83 -21.81
CA PRO A 349 -12.74 -1.61 -23.24
C PRO A 349 -11.43 -0.89 -23.57
N ALA A 350 -10.96 -1.03 -24.81
CA ALA A 350 -9.84 -0.23 -25.33
C ALA A 350 -10.08 1.27 -25.12
N GLY A 351 -9.02 2.00 -24.77
CA GLY A 351 -9.08 3.41 -24.37
C GLY A 351 -9.28 3.64 -22.86
N GLU A 352 -9.64 2.62 -22.08
CA GLU A 352 -9.75 2.72 -20.62
C GLU A 352 -8.54 2.12 -19.88
N TRP A 353 -8.30 2.64 -18.67
CA TRP A 353 -7.24 2.14 -17.79
C TRP A 353 -7.68 0.89 -17.03
N ASN A 354 -6.95 -0.20 -17.25
CA ASN A 354 -7.02 -1.43 -16.48
C ASN A 354 -5.93 -1.46 -15.41
N LEU A 355 -6.22 -2.05 -14.25
CA LEU A 355 -5.25 -2.39 -13.22
C LEU A 355 -5.01 -3.89 -13.26
N SER A 356 -3.77 -4.32 -13.39
CA SER A 356 -3.38 -5.73 -13.39
C SER A 356 -2.33 -6.01 -12.35
N ARG A 357 -2.37 -7.24 -11.82
CA ARG A 357 -1.39 -7.72 -10.85
C ARG A 357 -1.02 -9.17 -11.13
N VAL A 358 0.24 -9.50 -10.96
CA VAL A 358 0.77 -10.87 -10.97
C VAL A 358 1.44 -11.14 -9.64
N VAL A 359 1.04 -12.22 -8.96
CA VAL A 359 1.66 -12.68 -7.72
C VAL A 359 2.37 -13.99 -8.00
N VAL A 360 3.68 -14.04 -7.74
CA VAL A 360 4.50 -15.27 -7.76
C VAL A 360 5.01 -15.51 -6.34
N ARG A 361 4.56 -16.59 -5.69
CA ARG A 361 4.96 -16.97 -4.33
C ARG A 361 5.23 -18.47 -4.26
N GLY A 362 6.47 -18.84 -3.98
CA GLY A 362 6.93 -20.21 -4.22
C GLY A 362 6.63 -20.56 -5.67
N GLU A 363 5.98 -21.69 -5.90
CA GLU A 363 5.57 -22.14 -7.24
C GLU A 363 4.17 -21.64 -7.63
N ARG A 364 3.41 -21.02 -6.71
CA ARG A 364 2.06 -20.52 -6.95
C ARG A 364 2.10 -19.20 -7.72
N VAL A 365 1.24 -19.10 -8.72
CA VAL A 365 1.06 -17.91 -9.56
C VAL A 365 -0.40 -17.51 -9.58
N GLU A 366 -0.65 -16.21 -9.47
CA GLU A 366 -1.99 -15.62 -9.60
C GLU A 366 -1.94 -14.44 -10.58
N HIS A 367 -2.93 -14.36 -11.46
CA HIS A 367 -3.20 -13.23 -12.32
C HIS A 367 -4.47 -12.53 -11.87
N TRP A 368 -4.38 -11.22 -11.68
CA TRP A 368 -5.47 -10.36 -11.25
C TRP A 368 -5.74 -9.29 -12.29
N LEU A 369 -7.03 -9.01 -12.53
CA LEU A 369 -7.50 -7.96 -13.41
C LEU A 369 -8.62 -7.18 -12.72
N ASN A 370 -8.45 -5.86 -12.60
CA ASN A 370 -9.39 -4.92 -12.00
C ASN A 370 -10.01 -5.42 -10.68
N GLY A 371 -9.15 -5.88 -9.76
CA GLY A 371 -9.54 -6.33 -8.42
C GLY A 371 -9.99 -7.79 -8.32
N ARG A 372 -10.09 -8.53 -9.43
CA ARG A 372 -10.49 -9.94 -9.42
C ARG A 372 -9.34 -10.87 -9.78
N ASN A 373 -9.15 -11.95 -9.01
CA ASN A 373 -8.31 -13.07 -9.42
C ASN A 373 -8.99 -13.80 -10.59
N VAL A 374 -8.32 -13.84 -11.74
CA VAL A 374 -8.85 -14.40 -12.98
C VAL A 374 -8.07 -15.63 -13.46
N LEU A 375 -6.94 -15.98 -12.86
CA LEU A 375 -6.23 -17.22 -13.16
C LEU A 375 -5.27 -17.53 -12.00
N GLU A 376 -5.31 -18.77 -11.53
CA GLU A 376 -4.38 -19.30 -10.54
C GLU A 376 -3.82 -20.62 -11.06
N TYR A 377 -2.52 -20.83 -10.86
CA TYR A 377 -1.87 -22.09 -11.17
C TYR A 377 -0.58 -22.28 -10.37
N THR A 378 -0.01 -23.48 -10.47
CA THR A 378 1.30 -23.81 -9.91
C THR A 378 2.26 -24.14 -11.05
N PHE A 379 3.44 -23.54 -11.03
CA PHE A 379 4.53 -23.91 -11.94
C PHE A 379 4.78 -25.42 -11.89
N GLY A 380 5.04 -26.02 -13.04
CA GLY A 380 5.28 -27.44 -13.16
C GLY A 380 4.06 -28.34 -12.93
N SER A 381 2.88 -27.83 -12.58
CA SER A 381 1.67 -28.64 -12.41
C SER A 381 1.29 -29.40 -13.70
N GLU A 382 0.47 -30.45 -13.57
CA GLU A 382 -0.02 -31.21 -14.73
C GLU A 382 -0.75 -30.32 -15.74
N ALA A 383 -1.58 -29.39 -15.26
CA ALA A 383 -2.27 -28.42 -16.11
C ALA A 383 -1.29 -27.55 -16.91
N VAL A 384 -0.23 -27.04 -16.27
CA VAL A 384 0.80 -26.25 -16.96
C VAL A 384 1.56 -27.12 -17.97
N ARG A 385 2.00 -28.32 -17.58
CA ARG A 385 2.71 -29.24 -18.49
C ARG A 385 1.87 -29.60 -19.71
N ALA A 386 0.58 -29.89 -19.52
CA ALA A 386 -0.36 -30.17 -20.61
C ALA A 386 -0.57 -28.94 -21.50
N GLY A 387 -0.72 -27.76 -20.91
CA GLY A 387 -0.82 -26.49 -21.65
C GLY A 387 0.41 -26.23 -22.51
N VAL A 388 1.61 -26.42 -21.95
CA VAL A 388 2.89 -26.23 -22.65
C VAL A 388 3.06 -27.23 -23.79
N ALA A 389 2.75 -28.51 -23.56
CA ALA A 389 2.81 -29.56 -24.60
C ALA A 389 1.91 -29.24 -25.80
N ASN A 390 0.77 -28.57 -25.56
CA ASN A 390 -0.21 -28.14 -26.56
C ASN A 390 0.01 -26.70 -27.05
N SER A 391 1.19 -26.14 -26.84
CA SER A 391 1.55 -24.77 -27.24
C SER A 391 2.78 -24.76 -28.14
N LYS A 392 3.10 -23.59 -28.68
CA LYS A 392 4.37 -23.34 -29.38
C LYS A 392 5.61 -23.50 -28.49
N PHE A 393 5.44 -23.54 -27.16
CA PHE A 393 6.52 -23.63 -26.19
C PHE A 393 6.99 -25.07 -25.91
N LYS A 394 6.33 -26.10 -26.45
CA LYS A 394 6.67 -27.53 -26.24
C LYS A 394 8.13 -27.92 -26.53
N LYS A 395 8.85 -27.11 -27.32
CA LYS A 395 10.27 -27.31 -27.64
C LYS A 395 11.24 -26.84 -26.53
N PHE A 396 10.74 -26.19 -25.48
CA PHE A 396 11.51 -25.68 -24.35
C PHE A 396 11.18 -26.50 -23.10
N PRO A 397 11.99 -27.51 -22.74
CA PRO A 397 11.67 -28.44 -21.65
C PRO A 397 11.49 -27.77 -20.27
N ASP A 398 12.09 -26.60 -20.07
CA ASP A 398 12.01 -25.82 -18.83
C ASP A 398 10.82 -24.85 -18.79
N PHE A 399 10.10 -24.65 -19.90
CA PHE A 399 9.00 -23.71 -19.97
C PHE A 399 7.81 -24.22 -19.15
N GLY A 400 7.34 -23.40 -18.22
CA GLY A 400 6.32 -23.75 -17.25
C GLY A 400 6.87 -24.10 -15.85
N SER A 401 8.19 -24.15 -15.68
CA SER A 401 8.85 -24.27 -14.36
C SER A 401 9.23 -22.90 -13.79
N LYS A 402 9.29 -22.75 -12.47
CA LYS A 402 9.71 -21.47 -11.89
C LYS A 402 11.18 -21.17 -12.23
N ILE A 403 11.44 -19.95 -12.70
CA ILE A 403 12.81 -19.43 -12.82
C ILE A 403 12.89 -17.99 -12.27
N VAL A 404 14.05 -17.63 -11.74
CA VAL A 404 14.39 -16.24 -11.40
C VAL A 404 14.66 -15.48 -12.70
N GLY A 405 14.06 -14.31 -12.88
CA GLY A 405 14.21 -13.59 -14.14
C GLY A 405 13.69 -12.16 -14.10
N HIS A 406 13.83 -11.49 -15.23
CA HIS A 406 13.41 -10.10 -15.41
C HIS A 406 11.89 -9.96 -15.53
N ILE A 407 11.40 -8.73 -15.41
CA ILE A 407 10.10 -8.29 -15.94
C ILE A 407 10.35 -7.67 -17.32
N MET A 408 9.46 -7.93 -18.27
CA MET A 408 9.54 -7.46 -19.66
C MET A 408 8.27 -6.74 -20.07
N LEU A 409 8.40 -5.57 -20.70
CA LEU A 409 7.34 -4.98 -21.50
C LEU A 409 7.57 -5.35 -22.97
N THR A 410 6.52 -5.81 -23.64
CA THR A 410 6.64 -6.31 -25.02
C THR A 410 6.41 -5.22 -26.06
N ASP A 411 7.11 -5.34 -27.20
CA ASP A 411 6.90 -4.53 -28.39
C ASP A 411 6.26 -5.37 -29.50
N HIS A 412 4.93 -5.40 -29.49
CA HIS A 412 4.11 -5.94 -30.58
C HIS A 412 3.78 -4.92 -31.67
N GLN A 413 4.44 -3.75 -31.68
CA GLN A 413 4.24 -2.62 -32.58
C GLN A 413 2.88 -1.92 -32.50
N ASP A 414 1.93 -2.45 -31.72
CA ASP A 414 0.68 -1.81 -31.39
C ASP A 414 0.85 -0.79 -30.24
N GLU A 415 -0.08 0.17 -30.16
CA GLU A 415 -0.04 1.28 -29.21
C GLU A 415 -0.56 0.88 -27.82
N VAL A 416 0.25 1.15 -26.79
CA VAL A 416 -0.08 0.87 -25.38
C VAL A 416 0.51 1.93 -24.46
N TRP A 417 -0.22 2.24 -23.39
CA TRP A 417 0.23 3.13 -22.32
C TRP A 417 0.31 2.38 -21.01
N TYR A 418 1.34 2.70 -20.22
CA TYR A 418 1.59 2.15 -18.89
C TYR A 418 1.80 3.27 -17.87
N ARG A 419 1.36 3.03 -16.63
CA ARG A 419 1.75 3.84 -15.47
C ARG A 419 1.70 2.99 -14.20
N ARG A 420 2.30 3.50 -13.12
CA ARG A 420 2.34 2.83 -11.80
C ARG A 420 2.83 1.38 -11.90
N ILE A 421 3.91 1.16 -12.65
CA ILE A 421 4.55 -0.16 -12.70
C ILE A 421 5.39 -0.27 -11.43
N SER A 422 4.95 -1.11 -10.49
CA SER A 422 5.63 -1.30 -9.20
C SER A 422 5.66 -2.78 -8.83
N LEU A 423 6.68 -3.18 -8.09
CA LEU A 423 6.89 -4.56 -7.70
C LEU A 423 7.30 -4.65 -6.24
N ARG A 424 6.66 -5.52 -5.47
CA ARG A 424 7.08 -5.89 -4.12
C ARG A 424 7.69 -7.28 -4.12
N GLU A 425 8.92 -7.41 -3.64
CA GLU A 425 9.53 -8.72 -3.39
C GLU A 425 8.84 -9.36 -2.18
N LEU A 426 8.58 -10.67 -2.27
CA LEU A 426 7.88 -11.42 -1.23
C LEU A 426 8.87 -12.32 -0.49
N ASP A 427 8.86 -12.25 0.84
CA ASP A 427 9.59 -13.21 1.66
C ASP A 427 8.95 -14.60 1.52
N VAL A 428 9.76 -15.59 1.15
CA VAL A 428 9.38 -16.99 1.23
C VAL A 428 9.53 -17.40 2.70
N LYS A 429 8.41 -17.48 3.44
CA LYS A 429 8.40 -18.05 4.79
C LYS A 429 8.44 -19.56 4.75
#